data_AF-A0A972V7T2-F1
#
_entry.id   AF-A0A972V7T2-F1
#
_cell.length_a   1.000
_cell.length_b   1.000
_cell.length_c   1.000
_cell.angle_alpha   90.00
_cell.angle_beta   90.00
_cell.angle_gamma   90.00
#
_symmetry.space_group_name_H-M   'P 1'
#
loop_
_entity.id
_entity.type
_entity.pdbx_description
1 polymer ?
#
loop_
_entity_poly.entity_id
_entity_poly.type
_entity_poly.pdbx_seq_one_letter_code
_entity_poly.pdbx_strand_id
1 'polypeptide(L)' 'PAQCGTHVDGRETFGHSLVITPWGDALADGGSAPGVVMADVDLTLIEKARTAVPSLTHDRKFDLF' A
#
# COMPACT_ATOMS: atom_id res chain seq x y z
N PRO A 1 -13.19 -4.01 14.22
CA PRO A 1 -13.24 -2.61 14.72
C PRO A 1 -11.94 -2.28 15.48
N ALA A 2 -11.62 -1.00 15.70
CA ALA A 2 -10.36 -0.52 16.32
C ALA A 2 -9.14 -0.40 15.38
N GLN A 3 -9.31 0.29 14.24
CA GLN A 3 -8.29 0.44 13.20
C GLN A 3 -7.59 1.81 13.20
N CYS A 4 -8.05 2.79 13.99
CA CYS A 4 -7.44 4.11 14.11
C CYS A 4 -7.76 4.73 15.49
N GLY A 5 -6.96 5.69 15.92
CA GLY A 5 -7.15 6.44 17.16
C GLY A 5 -6.90 5.61 18.44
N THR A 6 -7.34 6.18 19.57
CA THR A 6 -7.22 5.59 20.91
C THR A 6 -8.50 4.83 21.28
N HIS A 7 -8.35 3.62 21.81
CA HIS A 7 -9.44 2.73 22.22
C HIS A 7 -9.76 2.89 23.72
N VAL A 8 -10.90 2.33 24.15
CA VAL A 8 -11.39 2.44 25.55
C VAL A 8 -10.39 1.90 26.58
N ASP A 9 -9.56 0.93 26.20
CA ASP A 9 -8.50 0.34 27.01
C ASP A 9 -7.17 1.12 26.97
N GLY A 10 -7.14 2.27 26.29
CA GLY A 10 -5.95 3.11 26.12
C GLY A 10 -5.00 2.66 25.01
N ARG A 11 -5.28 1.55 24.32
CA ARG A 11 -4.49 1.12 23.16
C ARG A 11 -4.65 2.12 22.02
N GLU A 12 -3.57 2.40 21.31
CA GLU A 12 -3.62 3.22 20.10
C GLU A 12 -3.50 2.35 18.84
N THR A 13 -4.14 2.78 17.76
CA THR A 13 -3.93 2.21 16.43
C THR A 13 -3.69 3.35 15.46
N PHE A 14 -2.66 3.18 14.64
CA PHE A 14 -2.13 4.27 13.81
C PHE A 14 -3.17 4.85 12.85
N GLY A 15 -4.03 4.00 12.28
CA GLY A 15 -4.87 4.39 11.16
C GLY A 15 -4.08 4.32 9.86
N HIS A 16 -4.15 5.39 9.07
CA HIS A 16 -3.46 5.55 7.80
C HIS A 16 -3.73 4.40 6.83
N SER A 17 -5.01 4.11 6.60
CA SER A 17 -5.36 3.24 5.48
C SER A 17 -4.92 3.92 4.18
N LEU A 18 -4.09 3.25 3.38
CA LEU A 18 -3.48 3.83 2.18
C LEU A 18 -4.01 3.19 0.90
N VAL A 19 -4.09 3.99 -0.15
CA VAL A 19 -4.13 3.51 -1.55
C VAL A 19 -2.84 3.96 -2.20
N ILE A 20 -2.05 3.03 -2.76
CA ILE A 20 -0.71 3.30 -3.28
C ILE A 20 -0.61 2.82 -4.73
N THR A 21 0.09 3.59 -5.58
CA THR A 21 0.41 3.19 -6.95
C THR A 21 1.41 2.02 -6.97
N PRO A 22 1.55 1.31 -8.10
CA PRO A 22 2.60 0.30 -8.26
C PRO A 22 4.05 0.83 -8.12
N TRP A 23 4.25 2.16 -8.13
CA TRP A 23 5.56 2.79 -7.98
C TRP A 23 5.83 3.32 -6.56
N GLY A 24 4.86 3.19 -5.66
CA GLY A 24 4.99 3.60 -4.25
C GLY A 24 4.40 4.96 -3.90
N ASP A 25 3.77 5.66 -4.85
CA ASP A 25 3.12 6.95 -4.57
C ASP A 25 1.78 6.73 -3.84
N ALA A 26 1.52 7.47 -2.77
CA ALA A 26 0.23 7.42 -2.07
C ALA A 26 -0.83 8.24 -2.82
N LEU A 27 -1.88 7.58 -3.31
CA LEU A 27 -3.05 8.22 -3.92
C LEU A 27 -4.06 8.71 -2.88
N ALA A 28 -4.15 8.01 -1.75
CA ALA A 28 -4.98 8.41 -0.62
C ALA A 28 -4.39 7.93 0.71
N ASP A 29 -4.61 8.73 1.76
CA ASP A 29 -4.31 8.40 3.15
C ASP A 29 -5.53 8.71 4.03
N GLY A 30 -6.04 7.67 4.71
CA GLY A 30 -7.18 7.73 5.62
C GLY A 30 -6.92 8.46 6.94
N GLY A 31 -5.67 8.78 7.26
CA GLY A 31 -5.28 9.46 8.49
C GLY A 31 -5.60 8.65 9.75
N SER A 32 -5.56 9.32 10.91
CA SER A 32 -5.71 8.70 12.23
C SER A 32 -7.13 8.72 12.80
N ALA A 33 -8.10 9.29 12.08
CA ALA A 33 -9.49 9.40 12.51
C ALA A 33 -10.42 8.47 11.71
N PRO A 34 -11.55 8.03 12.27
CA PRO A 34 -12.54 7.25 11.52
C PRO A 34 -13.06 8.03 10.31
N GLY A 35 -13.01 7.42 9.13
CA GLY A 35 -13.42 8.06 7.89
C GLY A 35 -13.35 7.14 6.69
N VAL A 36 -13.67 7.69 5.53
CA VAL A 36 -13.59 7.02 4.22
C VAL A 36 -12.74 7.88 3.31
N VAL A 37 -11.84 7.24 2.57
CA VAL A 37 -11.05 7.85 1.51
C VAL A 37 -11.32 7.16 0.18
N MET A 38 -11.27 7.94 -0.89
CA MET A 38 -11.51 7.49 -2.26
C MET A 38 -10.31 7.87 -3.12
N ALA A 39 -9.99 7.03 -4.10
CA ALA A 39 -8.95 7.29 -5.07
C ALA A 39 -9.34 6.72 -6.43
N ASP A 40 -8.99 7.43 -7.50
CA ASP A 40 -9.10 6.92 -8.86
C ASP A 40 -7.87 6.06 -9.17
N VAL A 41 -8.10 4.86 -9.70
CA VAL A 41 -7.04 3.90 -10.00
C VAL A 41 -6.86 3.78 -11.51
N ASP A 42 -5.67 4.15 -11.99
CA ASP A 42 -5.25 3.90 -13.36
C ASP A 42 -4.56 2.54 -13.48
N LEU A 43 -5.25 1.60 -14.12
CA LEU A 43 -4.74 0.23 -14.32
C LEU A 43 -3.58 0.16 -15.31
N THR A 44 -3.40 1.15 -16.18
CA THR A 44 -2.30 1.16 -17.17
C THR A 44 -0.93 1.27 -16.49
N LEU A 45 -0.87 1.79 -15.26
CA LEU A 45 0.34 1.88 -14.46
C LEU A 45 0.90 0.52 -14.05
N ILE A 46 0.06 -0.53 -14.01
CA ILE A 46 0.47 -1.88 -13.64
C ILE A 46 1.45 -2.44 -14.68
N GLU A 47 1.08 -2.36 -15.97
CA GLU A 47 1.93 -2.84 -17.06
C GLU A 47 3.23 -2.05 -17.10
N LYS A 48 3.14 -0.71 -17.00
CA LYS A 48 4.31 0.17 -16.97
C LYS A 48 5.30 -0.21 -15.86
N ALA A 49 4.81 -0.43 -14.63
CA ALA A 49 5.65 -0.81 -13.51
C ALA A 49 6.30 -2.19 -13.69
N ARG A 50 5.53 -3.18 -14.16
CA ARG A 50 6.03 -4.55 -14.41
C ARG A 50 7.07 -4.61 -15.53
N THR A 51 6.93 -3.79 -16.57
CA THR A 51 7.94 -3.68 -17.64
C THR A 51 9.20 -2.96 -17.15
N ALA A 52 9.05 -1.92 -16.33
CA ALA A 52 10.19 -1.17 -15.80
C ALA A 52 11.05 -2.01 -14.83
N VAL A 53 10.41 -2.84 -13.99
CA VAL A 53 11.10 -3.75 -13.06
C VAL A 53 10.51 -5.16 -13.20
N PRO A 54 11.12 -6.03 -14.04
CA PRO A 54 10.59 -7.37 -14.33
C PRO A 54 10.93 -8.39 -13.22
N SER A 55 10.61 -8.06 -11.97
CA SER A 55 10.99 -8.87 -10.78
C SER A 55 10.51 -10.32 -10.84
N LEU A 56 9.40 -10.60 -11.53
CA LEU A 56 8.83 -11.94 -11.62
C LEU A 56 9.45 -12.82 -12.71
N THR A 57 10.09 -12.21 -13.72
CA THR A 57 10.65 -12.94 -14.89
C THR A 57 12.16 -12.89 -14.96
N HIS A 58 12.78 -11.93 -14.28
CA HIS A 58 14.23 -11.78 -14.19
C HIS A 58 14.79 -12.34 -12.88
N ASP A 59 14.00 -13.14 -12.15
CA ASP A 59 14.50 -13.84 -10.98
C ASP A 59 15.55 -14.87 -11.41
N ARG A 60 16.73 -14.81 -10.77
CA ARG A 60 17.85 -15.71 -11.05
C ARG A 60 17.87 -16.75 -9.95
N LYS A 61 18.04 -18.02 -10.32
CA LYS A 61 18.32 -19.06 -9.33
C LYS A 61 19.56 -18.64 -8.54
N PHE A 62 19.38 -18.49 -7.24
CA PHE A 62 20.49 -18.29 -6.32
C PHE A 62 20.99 -19.68 -5.94
N ASP A 63 22.24 -19.99 -6.27
CA ASP A 63 22.92 -21.15 -5.68
C ASP A 63 23.44 -20.72 -4.31
N LEU A 64 22.82 -21.28 -3.28
CA LEU A 64 23.49 -21.45 -2.00
C LEU A 64 24.42 -22.64 -2.24
N PHE A 65 25.73 -22.40 -2.35
CA PHE A 65 26.89 -23.32 -2.37
C PHE A 65 27.84 -23.03 -3.54
#